data_AF-A0A521FV37-F1
#
_entry.id   AF-A0A521FV37-F1
#
_cell.length_a   1.000
_cell.length_b   1.000
_cell.length_c   1.000
_cell.angle_alpha   90.00
_cell.angle_beta   90.00
_cell.angle_gamma   90.00
#
_symmetry.space_group_name_H-M   'P 1'
#
loop_
_entity.id
_entity.type
_entity.pdbx_description
1 polymer ?
#
loop_
_entity_poly.entity_id
_entity_poly.type
_entity_poly.pdbx_seq_one_letter_code
_entity_poly.pdbx_strand_id
1 'polypeptide(L)'
;MTEERVSPLRQRMIEDMNIRGLGEKTQKAHIRNVKHFATFLGRSPDTATPEELRSYQLKMTKDGVSASTFNVRIISLRFFFGVTCGREEMKRYMQFHRKPRKLPVVLSVEEVADLLAAVPGPGLKYRAALGISYGAGFRGLSTRAVISWLVLLRSGPHRKTFRIAALRCVVASNSRFFSQQTLMFSVLRKVTT
;
A
#
# COMPACT_ATOMS: atom_id res chain seq x y z
N MET A 1 -1.32 -19.36 30.57
CA MET A 1 -1.00 -19.14 29.14
C MET A 1 -1.21 -20.46 28.44
N THR A 2 -2.28 -20.60 27.65
CA THR A 2 -2.52 -21.84 26.92
C THR A 2 -1.47 -21.92 25.80
N GLU A 3 -0.48 -22.80 25.96
CA GLU A 3 0.39 -23.20 24.85
C GLU A 3 -0.52 -23.78 23.77
N GLU A 4 -0.86 -22.96 22.79
CA GLU A 4 -1.60 -23.40 21.62
C GLU A 4 -0.68 -24.39 20.90
N ARG A 5 -0.93 -25.70 21.05
CA ARG A 5 -0.15 -26.77 20.42
C ARG A 5 -0.07 -26.51 18.92
N VAL A 6 1.04 -25.95 18.47
CA VAL A 6 1.28 -25.64 17.06
C VAL A 6 1.47 -26.96 16.33
N SER A 7 0.61 -27.23 15.34
CA SER A 7 0.79 -28.43 14.50
C SER A 7 2.16 -28.41 13.81
N PRO A 8 2.84 -29.54 13.62
CA PRO A 8 4.15 -29.60 12.95
C PRO A 8 4.16 -28.90 11.58
N LEU A 9 3.07 -29.04 10.82
CA LEU A 9 2.91 -28.39 9.51
C LEU A 9 2.89 -26.85 9.60
N ARG A 10 2.21 -26.30 10.62
CA ARG A 10 2.19 -24.86 10.88
C ARG A 10 3.55 -24.36 11.33
N GLN A 11 4.27 -25.12 12.15
CA GLN A 11 5.61 -24.77 12.60
C GLN A 11 6.58 -24.71 11.42
N ARG A 12 6.57 -25.72 10.55
CA ARG A 12 7.36 -25.74 9.32
C ARG A 12 7.07 -24.53 8.42
N MET A 13 5.80 -24.19 8.23
CA MET A 13 5.42 -23.02 7.44
C MET A 13 5.96 -21.70 8.04
N ILE A 14 5.98 -21.58 9.37
CA ILE A 14 6.56 -20.40 10.06
C ILE A 14 8.06 -20.32 9.81
N GLU A 15 8.76 -21.44 9.93
CA GLU A 15 10.20 -21.54 9.65
C GLU A 15 10.51 -21.15 8.20
N ASP A 16 9.75 -21.67 7.23
CA ASP A 16 9.91 -21.32 5.81
C ASP A 16 9.72 -19.82 5.54
N MET A 17 8.76 -19.20 6.23
CA MET A 17 8.52 -17.76 6.11
C MET A 17 9.63 -16.94 6.78
N ASN A 18 10.17 -17.40 7.90
CA ASN A 18 11.30 -16.77 8.59
C ASN A 18 12.57 -16.84 7.75
N ILE A 19 12.89 -18.00 7.16
CA ILE A 19 14.04 -18.18 6.26
C ILE A 19 14.00 -17.17 5.09
N ARG A 20 12.80 -16.85 4.61
CA ARG A 20 12.60 -15.87 3.52
C ARG A 20 12.47 -14.42 3.97
N GLY A 21 12.56 -14.15 5.28
CA GLY A 21 12.46 -12.80 5.84
C GLY A 21 11.08 -12.15 5.71
N LEU A 22 9.99 -12.94 5.69
CA LEU A 22 8.64 -12.37 5.67
C LEU A 22 8.33 -11.67 7.00
N GLY A 23 7.84 -10.43 6.92
CA GLY A 23 7.43 -9.68 8.12
C GLY A 23 6.25 -10.33 8.85
N GLU A 24 6.17 -10.13 10.18
CA GLU A 24 5.21 -10.77 11.09
C GLU A 24 3.74 -10.63 10.63
N LYS A 25 3.36 -9.44 10.16
CA LYS A 25 2.00 -9.19 9.63
C LYS A 25 1.68 -10.08 8.43
N THR A 26 2.64 -10.27 7.54
CA THR A 26 2.52 -11.14 6.37
C THR A 26 2.45 -12.60 6.80
N GLN A 27 3.28 -13.03 7.75
CA GLN A 27 3.22 -14.39 8.27
C GLN A 27 1.84 -14.72 8.86
N LYS A 28 1.32 -13.84 9.71
CA LYS A 28 -0.03 -13.97 10.29
C LYS A 28 -1.12 -14.05 9.21
N ALA A 29 -1.01 -13.25 8.14
CA ALA A 29 -1.94 -13.30 7.02
C ALA A 29 -1.87 -14.64 6.27
N HIS A 30 -0.67 -15.14 6.01
CA HIS A 30 -0.47 -16.44 5.36
C HIS A 30 -1.08 -17.59 6.18
N ILE A 31 -0.77 -17.67 7.47
CA ILE A 31 -1.32 -18.68 8.38
C ILE A 31 -2.85 -18.61 8.41
N ARG A 32 -3.42 -17.40 8.51
CA ARG A 32 -4.88 -17.22 8.51
C ARG A 32 -5.53 -17.73 7.23
N ASN A 33 -4.92 -17.46 6.07
CA ASN A 33 -5.45 -17.90 4.79
C ASN A 33 -5.37 -19.42 4.61
N VAL A 34 -4.28 -20.05 5.05
CA VAL A 34 -4.15 -21.51 5.05
C VAL A 34 -5.14 -22.15 6.03
N LYS A 35 -5.35 -21.56 7.21
CA LYS A 35 -6.38 -22.01 8.16
C LYS A 35 -7.78 -21.95 7.55
N HIS A 36 -8.12 -20.86 6.86
CA HIS A 36 -9.40 -20.72 6.17
C HIS A 36 -9.60 -21.81 5.10
N PHE A 37 -8.54 -22.16 4.36
CA PHE A 37 -8.58 -23.25 3.40
C PHE A 37 -8.72 -24.63 4.07
N ALA A 38 -8.01 -24.88 5.18
CA ALA A 38 -8.17 -26.09 5.97
C ALA A 38 -9.60 -26.25 6.51
N THR A 39 -10.23 -25.14 6.95
CA THR A 39 -11.64 -25.15 7.35
C THR A 39 -12.58 -25.50 6.19
N PHE A 40 -12.29 -25.04 4.97
CA PHE A 40 -13.06 -25.42 3.78
C PHE A 40 -12.94 -26.92 3.47
N LEU A 41 -11.75 -27.51 3.65
CA LEU A 41 -11.54 -28.94 3.42
C LEU A 41 -12.04 -29.84 4.57
N GLY A 42 -12.12 -29.31 5.78
CA GLY A 42 -12.40 -30.09 7.00
C GLY A 42 -11.25 -31.02 7.41
N ARG A 43 -10.08 -30.92 6.76
CA ARG A 43 -8.91 -31.77 6.98
C ARG A 43 -7.60 -31.00 6.76
N SER A 44 -6.48 -31.69 6.97
CA SER A 44 -5.16 -31.09 6.79
C SER A 44 -4.95 -30.60 5.34
N PRO A 45 -4.50 -29.34 5.15
CA PRO A 45 -4.48 -28.69 3.84
C PRO A 45 -3.41 -29.22 2.88
N ASP A 46 -2.41 -29.96 3.36
CA ASP A 46 -1.37 -30.62 2.57
C ASP A 46 -1.92 -31.77 1.71
N THR A 47 -3.01 -32.40 2.14
CA THR A 47 -3.68 -33.52 1.44
C THR A 47 -4.57 -33.09 0.27
N ALA A 48 -4.60 -31.80 -0.05
CA ALA A 48 -5.50 -31.26 -1.05
C ALA A 48 -5.19 -31.77 -2.48
N THR A 49 -6.25 -31.98 -3.25
CA THR A 49 -6.17 -32.30 -4.69
C THR A 49 -6.33 -31.07 -5.57
N PRO A 50 -5.93 -31.13 -6.85
CA PRO A 50 -6.17 -30.05 -7.82
C PRO A 50 -7.66 -29.66 -7.95
N GLU A 51 -8.55 -30.65 -7.89
CA GLU A 51 -10.00 -30.47 -7.98
C GLU A 51 -10.57 -29.72 -6.77
N GLU A 52 -10.01 -29.96 -5.58
CA GLU A 52 -10.37 -29.23 -4.37
C GLU A 52 -9.87 -27.77 -4.41
N LEU A 53 -8.68 -27.52 -4.98
CA LEU A 53 -8.20 -26.16 -5.23
C LEU A 53 -9.11 -25.40 -6.21
N ARG A 54 -9.59 -26.08 -7.25
CA ARG A 54 -10.57 -25.51 -8.19
C ARG A 54 -11.89 -25.22 -7.48
N SER A 55 -12.38 -26.16 -6.67
CA SER A 55 -13.63 -26.02 -5.91
C SER A 55 -13.58 -24.87 -4.91
N TYR A 56 -12.44 -24.69 -4.24
CA TYR A 56 -12.24 -23.58 -3.31
C TYR A 56 -12.28 -22.21 -4.01
N GLN A 57 -11.63 -22.09 -5.18
CA GLN A 57 -11.68 -20.87 -5.99
C GLN A 57 -13.10 -20.55 -6.48
N LEU A 58 -13.84 -21.58 -6.91
CA LEU A 58 -15.24 -21.43 -7.31
C LEU A 58 -16.11 -20.99 -6.14
N LYS A 59 -15.92 -21.57 -4.94
CA LYS A 59 -16.65 -21.17 -3.73
C LYS A 59 -16.38 -19.71 -3.38
N MET A 60 -15.12 -19.27 -3.36
CA MET A 60 -14.78 -17.87 -3.12
C MET A 60 -15.40 -16.92 -4.15
N THR A 61 -15.50 -17.36 -5.41
CA THR A 61 -16.13 -16.56 -6.47
C THR A 61 -17.64 -16.46 -6.28
N LYS A 62 -18.31 -17.57 -5.95
CA LYS A 62 -19.74 -17.61 -5.63
C LYS A 62 -20.08 -16.76 -4.41
N ASP A 63 -19.20 -16.75 -3.40
CA ASP A 63 -19.38 -15.98 -2.18
C ASP A 63 -19.08 -14.47 -2.36
N GLY A 64 -18.73 -14.02 -3.58
CA GLY A 64 -18.49 -12.61 -3.87
C GLY A 64 -17.23 -12.05 -3.20
N VAL A 65 -16.23 -12.89 -2.90
CA VAL A 65 -14.98 -12.46 -2.27
C VAL A 65 -14.27 -11.43 -3.16
N SER A 66 -13.86 -10.30 -2.57
CA SER A 66 -13.16 -9.25 -3.32
C SER A 66 -11.90 -9.79 -4.02
N ALA A 67 -11.58 -9.26 -5.21
CA ALA A 67 -10.39 -9.67 -5.96
C ALA A 67 -9.08 -9.52 -5.14
N SER A 68 -9.03 -8.55 -4.23
CA SER A 68 -7.88 -8.35 -3.35
C SER A 68 -7.74 -9.50 -2.35
N THR A 69 -8.84 -9.87 -1.68
CA THR A 69 -8.86 -10.97 -0.71
C THR A 69 -8.61 -12.30 -1.41
N PHE A 70 -9.22 -12.52 -2.57
CA PHE A 70 -9.02 -13.69 -3.40
C PHE A 70 -7.53 -13.87 -3.72
N ASN A 71 -6.88 -12.85 -4.27
CA ASN A 71 -5.47 -12.92 -4.65
C ASN A 71 -4.55 -13.15 -3.45
N VAL A 72 -4.81 -12.49 -2.31
CA VAL A 72 -4.02 -12.69 -1.09
C VAL A 72 -4.13 -14.14 -0.60
N ARG A 73 -5.32 -14.74 -0.63
CA ARG A 73 -5.50 -16.17 -0.31
C ARG A 73 -4.73 -17.07 -1.27
N ILE A 74 -4.78 -16.79 -2.57
CA ILE A 74 -4.06 -17.56 -3.59
C ILE A 74 -2.54 -17.44 -3.42
N ILE A 75 -2.00 -16.25 -3.12
CA ILE A 75 -0.58 -16.07 -2.82
C ILE A 75 -0.16 -16.95 -1.63
N SER A 76 -0.97 -16.96 -0.56
CA SER A 76 -0.69 -17.77 0.62
C SER A 76 -0.72 -19.27 0.32
N LEU A 77 -1.66 -19.75 -0.50
CA LEU A 77 -1.73 -21.15 -0.90
C LEU A 77 -0.57 -21.55 -1.84
N ARG A 78 -0.22 -20.70 -2.80
CA ARG A 78 0.93 -20.95 -3.68
C ARG A 78 2.24 -21.04 -2.90
N PHE A 79 2.39 -20.21 -1.87
CA PHE A 79 3.51 -20.29 -0.95
C PHE A 79 3.49 -21.61 -0.17
N PHE A 80 2.37 -21.92 0.48
CA PHE A 80 2.22 -23.12 1.29
C PHE A 80 2.51 -24.40 0.49
N PHE A 81 1.88 -24.59 -0.66
CA PHE A 81 2.10 -25.80 -1.46
C PHE A 81 3.50 -25.85 -2.06
N GLY A 82 3.97 -24.76 -2.68
CA GLY A 82 5.26 -24.77 -3.37
C GLY A 82 6.45 -24.87 -2.41
N VAL A 83 6.40 -24.15 -1.29
CA VAL A 83 7.53 -24.04 -0.35
C VAL A 83 7.41 -25.06 0.77
N THR A 84 6.30 -25.04 1.51
CA THR A 84 6.15 -25.87 2.72
C THR A 84 5.87 -27.33 2.39
N CYS A 85 5.04 -27.61 1.38
CA CYS A 85 4.74 -28.99 0.96
C CYS A 85 5.68 -29.53 -0.13
N GLY A 86 6.50 -28.67 -0.77
CA GLY A 86 7.35 -29.07 -1.89
C GLY A 86 6.60 -29.43 -3.18
N ARG A 87 5.33 -29.01 -3.29
CA ARG A 87 4.40 -29.30 -4.40
C ARG A 87 4.23 -28.11 -5.32
N GLU A 88 5.29 -27.78 -6.06
CA GLU A 88 5.31 -26.66 -7.00
C GLU A 88 4.28 -26.80 -8.13
N GLU A 89 3.92 -28.03 -8.51
CA GLU A 89 2.90 -28.32 -9.51
C GLU A 89 1.53 -27.74 -9.18
N MET A 90 1.22 -27.60 -7.89
CA MET A 90 -0.08 -27.09 -7.42
C MET A 90 -0.36 -25.65 -7.84
N LYS A 91 0.71 -24.87 -8.10
CA LYS A 91 0.61 -23.51 -8.60
C LYS A 91 -0.14 -23.40 -9.92
N ARG A 92 -0.17 -24.45 -10.74
CA ARG A 92 -0.83 -24.44 -12.06
C ARG A 92 -2.36 -24.39 -11.94
N TYR A 93 -2.91 -24.92 -10.84
CA TYR A 93 -4.34 -25.00 -10.60
C TYR A 93 -4.92 -23.77 -9.90
N MET A 94 -4.08 -22.78 -9.56
CA MET A 94 -4.45 -21.59 -8.82
C MET A 94 -4.34 -20.34 -9.69
N GLN A 95 -5.47 -19.68 -9.93
CA GLN A 95 -5.62 -18.50 -10.77
C GLN A 95 -5.68 -17.21 -9.95
N PHE A 96 -5.32 -16.08 -10.57
CA PHE A 96 -5.48 -14.76 -9.96
C PHE A 96 -6.65 -14.02 -10.60
N HIS A 97 -7.36 -13.23 -9.79
CA HIS A 97 -8.37 -12.30 -10.28
C HIS A 97 -7.72 -10.98 -10.67
N ARG A 98 -8.02 -10.51 -11.88
CA ARG A 98 -7.61 -9.17 -12.32
C ARG A 98 -8.41 -8.13 -11.52
N LYS A 99 -7.71 -7.30 -10.74
CA LYS A 99 -8.34 -6.17 -10.06
C LYS A 99 -8.48 -5.01 -11.05
N PRO A 100 -9.70 -4.56 -11.39
CA PRO A 100 -9.86 -3.36 -12.20
C PRO A 100 -9.26 -2.17 -11.44
N ARG A 101 -8.35 -1.44 -12.09
CA ARG A 101 -7.76 -0.23 -11.52
C ARG A 101 -8.82 0.86 -11.62
N LYS A 102 -9.32 1.33 -10.48
CA LYS A 102 -10.11 2.56 -10.45
C LYS A 102 -9.16 3.71 -10.78
N LEU A 103 -9.54 4.53 -11.76
CA LEU A 103 -8.84 5.78 -12.00
C LEU A 103 -8.99 6.64 -10.74
N PRO A 104 -7.92 7.29 -10.27
CA PRO A 104 -8.04 8.22 -9.16
C PRO A 104 -9.01 9.32 -9.56
N VAL A 105 -9.97 9.61 -8.69
CA VAL A 105 -10.79 10.83 -8.82
C VAL A 105 -9.85 11.99 -8.56
N VAL A 106 -9.69 12.84 -9.56
CA VAL A 106 -8.86 14.05 -9.46
C VAL A 106 -9.79 15.20 -9.05
N LEU A 107 -9.45 15.86 -7.95
CA LEU A 107 -10.18 17.04 -7.49
C LEU A 107 -10.03 18.19 -8.49
N SER A 108 -11.10 18.95 -8.69
CA SER A 108 -11.08 20.19 -9.48
C SER A 108 -10.26 21.29 -8.78
N VAL A 109 -9.94 22.37 -9.50
CA VAL A 109 -9.17 23.48 -8.93
C VAL A 109 -9.94 24.14 -7.78
N GLU A 110 -11.26 24.24 -7.92
CA GLU A 110 -12.19 24.82 -6.96
C GLU A 110 -12.27 23.95 -5.70
N GLU A 111 -12.42 22.63 -5.86
CA GLU A 111 -12.44 21.68 -4.73
C GLU A 111 -11.12 21.70 -3.94
N VAL A 112 -9.98 21.87 -4.62
CA VAL A 112 -8.68 22.03 -3.96
C VAL A 112 -8.59 23.37 -3.22
N ALA A 113 -9.12 24.45 -3.79
CA ALA A 113 -9.15 25.76 -3.14
C ALA A 113 -10.02 25.74 -1.88
N ASP A 114 -11.20 25.13 -1.95
CA ASP A 114 -12.11 24.95 -0.82
C ASP A 114 -11.50 24.07 0.26
N LEU A 115 -10.84 22.97 -0.14
CA LEU A 115 -10.11 22.10 0.78
C LEU A 115 -9.00 22.87 1.52
N LEU A 116 -8.22 23.69 0.81
CA LEU A 116 -7.15 24.51 1.41
C LEU A 116 -7.71 25.62 2.31
N ALA A 117 -8.87 26.18 1.96
CA ALA A 117 -9.57 27.19 2.77
C ALA A 117 -10.11 26.59 4.07
N ALA A 118 -10.68 25.39 4.01
CA ALA A 118 -11.32 24.69 5.12
C ALA A 118 -10.35 24.10 6.17
N VAL A 119 -9.04 24.06 5.90
CA VAL A 119 -8.04 23.53 6.86
C VAL A 119 -8.04 24.37 8.15
N PRO A 120 -8.43 23.80 9.31
CA PRO A 120 -8.43 24.51 10.58
C PRO A 120 -7.02 24.57 11.19
N GLY A 121 -6.67 25.71 11.79
CA GLY A 121 -5.46 25.87 12.61
C GLY A 121 -4.61 27.09 12.26
N PRO A 122 -3.65 27.45 13.14
CA PRO A 122 -2.79 28.60 12.93
C PRO A 122 -1.72 28.23 11.90
N GLY A 123 -1.86 28.77 10.70
CA GLY A 123 -0.70 29.04 9.89
C GLY A 123 -0.67 28.36 8.53
N LEU A 124 -0.28 29.20 7.60
CA LEU A 124 0.07 28.97 6.22
C LEU A 124 0.96 27.73 5.95
N LYS A 125 1.60 27.14 6.97
CA LYS A 125 2.45 25.94 6.87
C LYS A 125 1.68 24.70 6.39
N TYR A 126 0.48 24.44 6.92
CA TYR A 126 -0.33 23.28 6.51
C TYR A 126 -0.91 23.46 5.11
N ARG A 127 -1.39 24.68 4.80
CA ARG A 127 -1.84 25.05 3.46
C ARG A 127 -0.72 24.93 2.42
N ALA A 128 0.50 25.33 2.76
CA ALA A 128 1.67 25.19 1.90
C ALA A 128 2.09 23.72 1.74
N ALA A 129 2.12 22.94 2.82
CA ALA A 129 2.44 21.52 2.75
C ALA A 129 1.45 20.76 1.86
N LEU A 130 0.14 21.02 2.01
CA LEU A 130 -0.90 20.44 1.18
C LEU A 130 -0.80 20.89 -0.29
N GLY A 131 -0.60 22.19 -0.54
CA GLY A 131 -0.43 22.72 -1.89
C GLY A 131 0.78 22.12 -2.62
N ILE A 132 1.91 21.97 -1.93
CA ILE A 132 3.11 21.30 -2.47
C ILE A 132 2.83 19.81 -2.70
N SER A 133 2.15 19.15 -1.77
CA SER A 133 1.86 17.71 -1.88
C SER A 133 0.98 17.42 -3.09
N TYR A 134 -0.03 18.26 -3.32
CA TYR A 134 -0.89 18.18 -4.49
C TYR A 134 -0.14 18.54 -5.78
N GLY A 135 0.55 19.69 -5.82
CA GLY A 135 1.27 20.16 -7.02
C GLY A 135 2.45 19.29 -7.44
N ALA A 136 3.13 18.64 -6.50
CA ALA A 136 4.24 17.71 -6.77
C ALA A 136 3.80 16.24 -6.90
N GLY A 137 2.52 15.93 -6.68
CA GLY A 137 1.97 14.57 -6.83
C GLY A 137 2.55 13.56 -5.84
N PHE A 138 2.91 13.99 -4.63
CA PHE A 138 3.52 13.11 -3.64
C PHE A 138 2.55 12.01 -3.19
N ARG A 139 2.88 10.76 -3.50
CA ARG A 139 2.08 9.59 -3.10
C ARG A 139 2.34 9.26 -1.64
N GLY A 140 1.49 9.75 -0.74
CA GLY A 140 1.41 9.28 0.64
C GLY A 140 2.48 9.79 1.60
N LEU A 141 3.15 10.90 1.29
CA LEU A 141 3.97 11.57 2.31
C LEU A 141 3.06 12.03 3.45
N SER A 142 3.39 11.62 4.67
CA SER A 142 2.70 12.19 5.83
C SER A 142 2.97 13.70 5.81
N THR A 143 1.94 14.50 6.05
CA THR A 143 2.06 15.96 6.17
C THR A 143 3.19 16.35 7.12
N ARG A 144 3.48 15.51 8.12
CA ARG A 144 4.61 15.66 9.05
C ARG A 144 5.98 15.64 8.37
N ALA A 145 6.21 14.79 7.37
CA ALA A 145 7.45 14.76 6.61
C ALA A 145 7.62 16.02 5.74
N VAL A 146 6.53 16.47 5.11
CA VAL A 146 6.54 17.71 4.30
C VAL A 146 6.72 18.94 5.19
N ILE A 147 6.09 18.98 6.36
CA ILE A 147 6.25 20.05 7.35
C ILE A 147 7.68 20.04 7.92
N SER A 148 8.24 18.86 8.24
CA SER A 148 9.63 18.75 8.69
C SER A 148 10.61 19.27 7.63
N TRP A 149 10.37 18.94 6.36
CA TRP A 149 11.15 19.45 5.23
C TRP A 149 11.01 20.97 5.06
N LEU A 150 9.79 21.52 5.18
CA LEU A 150 9.53 22.97 5.18
C LEU A 150 10.20 23.71 6.34
N VAL A 151 10.26 23.10 7.53
CA VAL A 151 10.93 23.67 8.71
C VAL A 151 12.46 23.63 8.54
N LEU A 152 13.02 22.54 8.03
CA LEU A 152 14.45 22.41 7.72
C LEU A 152 14.91 23.46 6.68
N LEU A 153 14.08 23.75 5.68
CA LEU A 153 14.34 24.83 4.70
C LEU A 153 14.41 26.23 5.33
N ARG A 154 13.75 26.46 6.47
CA ARG A 154 13.74 27.76 7.16
C ARG A 154 14.94 27.95 8.09
N SER A 155 15.57 26.87 8.54
CA SER A 155 16.61 26.88 9.59
C SER A 155 18.05 26.64 9.09
N GLY A 156 18.28 26.41 7.79
CA GLY A 156 19.62 26.16 7.22
C GLY A 156 20.39 27.44 6.80
N PRO A 157 21.74 27.43 6.83
CA PRO A 157 22.59 28.59 6.52
C PRO A 157 22.61 29.00 5.04
N HIS A 158 22.02 28.20 4.13
CA HIS A 158 21.99 28.47 2.69
C HIS A 158 20.60 28.86 2.17
N ARG A 159 20.07 30.01 2.64
CA ARG A 159 18.74 30.54 2.25
C ARG A 159 18.58 30.85 0.75
N LYS A 160 19.67 31.09 0.01
CA LYS A 160 19.61 31.52 -1.40
C LYS A 160 19.75 30.36 -2.40
N THR A 161 20.60 29.37 -2.09
CA THR A 161 20.93 28.28 -3.02
C THR A 161 19.84 27.20 -3.10
N PHE A 162 19.12 26.97 -2.00
CA PHE A 162 18.05 25.95 -1.94
C PHE A 162 16.73 26.39 -2.62
N ARG A 163 16.46 27.70 -2.73
CA ARG A 163 15.28 28.23 -3.43
C ARG A 163 15.24 27.80 -4.91
N ILE A 164 16.40 27.68 -5.55
CA ILE A 164 16.53 27.32 -6.97
C ILE A 164 16.44 25.80 -7.18
N ALA A 165 17.00 25.00 -6.26
CA ALA A 165 16.93 23.54 -6.32
C ALA A 165 15.51 22.99 -6.10
N ALA A 166 14.74 23.61 -5.19
CA ALA A 166 13.34 23.25 -4.94
C ALA A 166 12.42 23.61 -6.12
N LEU A 167 12.63 24.75 -6.79
CA LEU A 167 11.92 25.07 -8.04
C LEU A 167 12.26 24.08 -9.15
N ARG A 168 13.54 23.69 -9.30
CA ARG A 168 13.97 22.75 -10.34
C ARG A 168 13.38 21.34 -10.16
N CYS A 169 13.24 20.87 -8.93
CA CYS A 169 12.63 19.56 -8.65
C CYS A 169 11.13 19.50 -8.99
N VAL A 170 10.41 20.61 -8.78
CA VAL A 170 8.97 20.72 -9.13
C VAL A 170 8.75 20.90 -10.63
N VAL A 171 9.61 21.68 -11.31
CA VAL A 171 9.50 21.90 -12.77
C VAL A 171 9.91 20.66 -13.58
N ALA A 172 10.85 19.84 -13.08
CA ALA A 172 11.33 18.66 -13.80
C ALA A 172 10.33 17.48 -13.85
N SER A 173 9.27 17.49 -13.03
CA SER A 173 8.42 16.30 -12.84
C SER A 173 7.07 16.32 -13.57
N ASN A 174 6.62 17.42 -14.18
CA ASN A 174 5.37 17.39 -14.93
C ASN A 174 5.16 18.60 -15.86
N SER A 175 5.30 18.40 -17.17
CA SER A 175 5.01 19.40 -18.21
C SER A 175 3.52 19.56 -18.52
N ARG A 176 2.62 18.92 -17.75
CA ARG A 176 1.15 18.91 -18.02
C ARG A 176 0.27 19.75 -17.08
N PHE A 177 0.83 20.45 -16.10
CA PHE A 177 0.02 21.21 -15.13
C PHE A 177 0.58 22.61 -14.88
N PHE A 178 0.39 23.51 -15.85
CA PHE A 178 0.89 24.88 -15.79
C PHE A 178 -0.01 25.81 -14.94
N SER A 179 -1.34 25.59 -14.91
CA SER A 179 -2.28 26.45 -14.15
C SER A 179 -2.18 26.26 -12.63
N GLN A 180 -1.87 25.05 -12.17
CA GLN A 180 -1.76 24.68 -10.76
C GLN A 180 -0.49 25.24 -10.08
N GLN A 181 0.56 25.56 -10.87
CA GLN A 181 1.82 26.09 -10.36
C GLN A 181 1.68 27.52 -9.81
N THR A 182 0.80 28.35 -10.38
CA THR A 182 0.61 29.75 -9.97
C THR A 182 0.10 29.87 -8.53
N LEU A 183 -0.81 28.97 -8.12
CA LEU A 183 -1.35 28.92 -6.76
C LEU A 183 -0.27 28.52 -5.75
N MET A 184 0.58 27.55 -6.11
CA MET A 184 1.73 27.10 -5.31
C MET A 184 2.72 28.25 -5.05
N PHE A 185 3.05 29.05 -6.07
CA PHE A 185 3.96 30.20 -5.94
C PHE A 185 3.39 31.31 -5.04
N SER A 186 2.09 31.58 -5.12
CA SER A 186 1.41 32.56 -4.26
C SER A 186 1.47 32.14 -2.78
N VAL A 187 1.20 30.87 -2.50
CA VAL A 187 1.25 30.33 -1.12
C VAL A 187 2.69 30.29 -0.60
N LEU A 188 3.67 29.85 -1.40
CA LEU A 188 5.09 29.83 -1.01
C LEU A 188 5.66 31.23 -0.75
N ARG A 189 5.26 32.26 -1.51
CA ARG A 189 5.66 33.65 -1.24
C ARG A 189 5.18 34.10 0.14
N LYS A 190 3.91 33.85 0.47
CA LYS A 190 3.34 34.23 1.77
C LYS A 190 3.97 33.48 2.95
N VAL A 191 4.55 32.28 2.76
CA VAL A 191 5.23 31.49 3.83
C VAL A 191 6.67 31.96 4.07
N THR A 192 7.30 32.51 3.04
CA THR A 192 8.71 32.89 3.06
C THR A 192 8.95 34.39 3.33
N THR A 193 7.88 35.18 3.41
CA THR A 193 7.85 36.53 4.00
C THR A 193 7.36 36.45 5.44
#